data_AF-A0A158RCW6-F1
#
_entry.id   AF-A0A158RCW6-F1
#
_cell.length_a   1.000
_cell.length_b   1.000
_cell.length_c   1.000
_cell.angle_alpha   90.00
_cell.angle_beta   90.00
_cell.angle_gamma   90.00
#
_symmetry.space_group_name_H-M   'P 1'
#
loop_
_entity.id
_entity.type
_entity.pdbx_description
1 polymer ?
#
loop_
_entity_poly.entity_id
_entity_poly.type
_entity_poly.pdbx_seq_one_letter_code
_entity_poly.pdbx_strand_id
1 'polypeptide(L)'
;MSDSLIRCLSPREMLLSSNRFERFVFGYIIPVLIMIGLTGNMLNFMVLLAQPMRKRTWLLSCLAVCDIFFLFFMLPHTLAHYELFTFNYTFRELYLSYKTHLLAFTNWASAAAVWLILFICFERLIGVRYPFLIRRYGIDSTVSRQALILFVVMLTGFLTIYMHFSYVTVMKPFCNNTQIYAFHIPIGATVWPGNRTNPSPYWLRELILWNTRIHELLVVFIPTIIIIIANALLIITLKARTK
;
A
#
# COMPACT_ATOMS: atom_id res chain seq x y z
N MET A 1 36.15 8.18 4.04
CA MET A 1 35.16 8.42 2.97
C MET A 1 35.76 8.16 1.58
N SER A 2 37.10 8.12 1.45
CA SER A 2 37.85 7.72 0.25
C SER A 2 37.67 6.26 -0.18
N ASP A 3 37.63 5.32 0.77
CA ASP A 3 37.68 3.87 0.45
C ASP A 3 36.45 3.35 -0.30
N SER A 4 35.26 3.92 -0.04
CA SER A 4 34.03 3.54 -0.75
C SER A 4 34.03 4.01 -2.21
N LEU A 5 34.74 5.10 -2.52
CA LEU A 5 34.81 5.63 -3.88
C LEU A 5 35.66 4.72 -4.79
N ILE A 6 36.69 4.08 -4.23
CA ILE A 6 37.63 3.23 -4.97
C ILE A 6 37.10 1.79 -5.09
N ARG A 7 36.31 1.32 -4.11
CA ARG A 7 35.71 -0.02 -4.15
C ARG A 7 34.53 -0.09 -5.13
N CYS A 8 34.55 -1.08 -6.02
CA CYS A 8 33.41 -1.45 -6.85
C CYS A 8 32.62 -2.59 -6.20
N LEU A 9 31.29 -2.52 -6.28
CA LEU A 9 30.37 -3.54 -5.78
C LEU A 9 30.26 -4.67 -6.80
N SER A 10 30.23 -5.91 -6.31
CA SER A 10 29.92 -7.08 -7.14
C SER A 10 28.45 -7.03 -7.61
N PRO A 11 28.12 -7.71 -8.73
CA PRO A 11 26.74 -7.77 -9.22
C PRO A 11 25.75 -8.29 -8.17
N ARG A 12 26.18 -9.19 -7.29
CA ARG A 12 25.36 -9.73 -6.21
C ARG A 12 25.08 -8.70 -5.11
N GLU A 13 26.06 -7.87 -4.77
CA GLU A 13 25.89 -6.77 -3.81
C GLU A 13 25.02 -5.63 -4.37
N MET A 14 24.96 -5.50 -5.70
CA MET A 14 24.11 -4.51 -6.36
C MET A 14 22.64 -4.94 -6.46
N LEU A 15 22.33 -6.23 -6.33
CA LEU A 15 20.94 -6.73 -6.32
C LEU A 15 20.24 -6.29 -5.02
N LEU A 16 18.98 -5.86 -5.15
CA LEU A 16 18.15 -5.51 -4.00
C LEU A 16 17.72 -6.72 -3.16
N SER A 17 17.62 -7.90 -3.79
CA SER A 17 17.20 -9.12 -3.09
C SER A 17 18.36 -9.76 -2.36
N SER A 18 18.24 -9.88 -1.04
CA SER A 18 19.23 -10.63 -0.24
C SER A 18 19.08 -12.14 -0.45
N ASN A 19 17.84 -12.60 -0.66
CA ASN A 19 17.48 -14.00 -0.75
C ASN A 19 16.99 -14.42 -2.15
N ARG A 20 17.30 -15.66 -2.54
CA ARG A 20 16.78 -16.27 -3.79
C ARG A 20 15.26 -16.29 -3.85
N PHE A 21 14.60 -16.52 -2.71
CA PHE A 21 13.14 -16.51 -2.61
C PHE A 21 12.56 -15.13 -2.92
N GLU A 22 13.12 -14.08 -2.35
CA GLU A 22 12.71 -12.70 -2.60
C GLU A 22 12.84 -12.34 -4.08
N ARG A 23 13.98 -12.71 -4.69
CA ARG A 23 14.19 -12.54 -6.14
C ARG A 23 13.14 -13.27 -6.97
N PHE A 24 12.75 -14.48 -6.58
CA PHE A 24 11.74 -15.25 -7.30
C PHE A 24 10.35 -14.61 -7.18
N VAL A 25 9.95 -14.21 -5.97
CA VAL A 25 8.64 -13.61 -5.71
C VAL A 25 8.52 -12.27 -6.43
N PHE A 26 9.43 -11.32 -6.18
CA PHE A 26 9.36 -9.98 -6.76
C PHE A 26 9.77 -9.92 -8.23
N GLY A 27 10.59 -10.86 -8.68
CA GLY A 27 11.03 -10.94 -10.08
C GLY A 27 10.01 -11.63 -11.00
N TYR A 28 9.19 -12.57 -10.51
CA TYR A 28 8.29 -13.35 -11.36
C TYR A 28 6.83 -13.35 -10.91
N ILE A 29 6.55 -13.63 -9.63
CA ILE A 29 5.17 -13.77 -9.15
C ILE A 29 4.46 -12.41 -9.12
N ILE A 30 5.06 -11.41 -8.45
CA ILE A 30 4.43 -10.10 -8.28
C ILE A 30 4.18 -9.38 -9.62
N PRO A 31 5.10 -9.37 -10.61
CA PRO A 31 4.83 -8.78 -11.92
C PRO A 31 3.62 -9.38 -12.63
N VAL A 32 3.46 -10.72 -12.57
CA VAL A 32 2.29 -11.39 -13.16
C VAL A 32 1.01 -10.98 -12.44
N LEU A 33 1.03 -10.91 -11.10
CA LEU A 33 -0.10 -10.42 -10.31
C LEU A 33 -0.43 -8.96 -10.62
N ILE A 34 0.57 -8.10 -10.86
CA ILE A 34 0.36 -6.71 -11.26
C ILE A 34 -0.33 -6.65 -12.62
N MET A 35 0.12 -7.42 -13.61
CA MET A 35 -0.49 -7.44 -14.94
C MET A 35 -1.96 -7.87 -14.87
N ILE A 36 -2.24 -8.99 -14.20
CA ILE A 36 -3.61 -9.51 -14.03
C ILE A 36 -4.46 -8.51 -13.23
N GLY A 37 -3.91 -7.97 -12.14
CA GLY A 37 -4.60 -7.04 -11.25
C GLY A 37 -4.93 -5.71 -11.93
N LEU A 38 -4.01 -5.14 -12.71
CA LEU A 38 -4.26 -3.92 -13.46
C LEU A 38 -5.33 -4.15 -14.53
N THR A 39 -5.21 -5.21 -15.33
CA THR A 39 -6.23 -5.52 -16.35
C THR A 39 -7.60 -5.76 -15.72
N GLY A 40 -7.66 -6.58 -14.67
CA GLY A 40 -8.91 -6.90 -13.97
C GLY A 40 -9.57 -5.67 -13.35
N ASN A 41 -8.81 -4.82 -12.65
CA ASN A 41 -9.35 -3.62 -12.03
C ASN A 41 -9.70 -2.53 -13.05
N MET A 42 -8.96 -2.40 -14.16
CA MET A 42 -9.32 -1.49 -15.25
C MET A 42 -10.63 -1.89 -15.91
N LEU A 43 -10.81 -3.18 -16.20
CA LEU A 43 -12.09 -3.69 -16.74
C LEU A 43 -13.24 -3.47 -15.75
N ASN A 44 -13.03 -3.78 -14.46
CA ASN A 44 -14.02 -3.54 -13.43
C ASN A 44 -14.40 -2.04 -13.37
N PHE A 45 -13.42 -1.15 -13.35
CA PHE A 45 -13.65 0.29 -13.34
C PHE A 45 -14.43 0.76 -14.58
N MET A 46 -14.05 0.31 -15.78
CA MET A 46 -14.73 0.65 -17.04
C MET A 46 -16.20 0.20 -17.05
N VAL A 47 -16.47 -1.05 -16.63
CA VAL A 47 -17.82 -1.61 -16.58
C VAL A 47 -18.69 -0.89 -15.56
N LEU A 48 -18.14 -0.61 -14.37
CA LEU A 48 -18.89 0.06 -13.30
C LEU A 48 -19.18 1.54 -13.62
N LEU A 49 -18.40 2.17 -14.52
CA LEU A 49 -18.68 3.51 -15.01
C LEU A 49 -19.81 3.57 -16.04
N ALA A 50 -20.25 2.44 -16.58
CA ALA A 50 -21.34 2.38 -17.55
C ALA A 50 -22.67 2.87 -16.94
N GLN A 51 -23.49 3.55 -17.75
CA GLN A 51 -24.64 4.32 -17.27
C GLN A 51 -25.73 3.56 -16.48
N PRO A 52 -25.98 2.23 -16.63
CA PRO A 52 -26.99 1.59 -15.79
C PRO A 52 -26.54 1.32 -14.35
N MET A 53 -25.23 1.27 -14.07
CA MET A 53 -24.70 0.82 -12.77
C MET A 53 -24.11 1.93 -11.89
N ARG A 54 -23.72 3.06 -12.51
CA ARG A 54 -22.89 4.13 -11.93
C ARG A 54 -23.33 4.64 -10.54
N LYS A 55 -24.62 4.84 -10.29
CA LYS A 55 -25.08 5.47 -9.02
C LYS A 55 -24.96 4.55 -7.80
N ARG A 56 -25.02 3.22 -8.01
CA ARG A 56 -25.02 2.23 -6.92
C ARG A 56 -23.62 1.63 -6.66
N THR A 57 -22.69 1.83 -7.58
CA THR A 57 -21.39 1.13 -7.60
C THR A 57 -20.18 2.00 -7.22
N TRP A 58 -20.38 3.24 -6.74
CA TRP A 58 -19.29 4.17 -6.40
C TRP A 58 -18.22 3.58 -5.47
N LEU A 59 -18.60 2.82 -4.44
CA LEU A 59 -17.64 2.18 -3.54
C LEU A 59 -16.80 1.12 -4.25
N LEU A 60 -17.40 0.32 -5.14
CA LEU A 60 -16.68 -0.68 -5.93
C LEU A 60 -15.77 -0.03 -6.97
N SER A 61 -16.21 1.06 -7.60
CA SER A 61 -15.38 1.83 -8.53
C SER A 61 -14.20 2.48 -7.81
N CYS A 62 -14.42 3.03 -6.62
CA CYS A 62 -13.34 3.58 -5.80
C CYS A 62 -12.34 2.50 -5.37
N LEU A 63 -12.82 1.31 -5.00
CA LEU A 63 -11.95 0.17 -4.68
C LEU A 63 -11.07 -0.20 -5.88
N ALA A 64 -11.64 -0.30 -7.08
CA ALA A 64 -10.87 -0.57 -8.30
C ALA A 64 -9.80 0.51 -8.57
N VAL A 65 -10.10 1.78 -8.29
CA VAL A 65 -9.11 2.88 -8.39
C VAL A 65 -8.01 2.73 -7.36
N CYS A 66 -8.34 2.40 -6.10
CA CYS A 66 -7.35 2.14 -5.06
C CYS A 66 -6.42 0.98 -5.42
N ASP A 67 -6.95 -0.11 -5.99
CA ASP A 67 -6.16 -1.26 -6.41
C ASP A 67 -5.25 -0.93 -7.62
N ILE A 68 -5.76 -0.20 -8.62
CA ILE A 68 -4.93 0.27 -9.75
C ILE A 68 -3.80 1.17 -9.22
N PHE A 69 -4.12 2.11 -8.34
CA PHE A 69 -3.13 3.01 -7.75
C PHE A 69 -2.07 2.22 -6.96
N PHE A 70 -2.50 1.28 -6.10
CA PHE A 70 -1.60 0.40 -5.36
C PHE A 70 -0.63 -0.35 -6.29
N LEU A 71 -1.15 -0.99 -7.33
CA LEU A 71 -0.34 -1.77 -8.28
C LEU A 71 0.59 -0.87 -9.09
N PHE A 72 0.14 0.32 -9.47
CA PHE A 72 0.95 1.31 -10.18
C PHE A 72 2.18 1.73 -9.37
N PHE A 73 2.02 2.04 -8.08
CA PHE A 73 3.15 2.41 -7.22
C PHE A 73 4.03 1.22 -6.81
N MET A 74 3.52 -0.01 -6.92
CA MET A 74 4.30 -1.23 -6.73
C MET A 74 5.16 -1.59 -7.94
N LEU A 75 4.82 -1.12 -9.14
CA LEU A 75 5.58 -1.42 -10.38
C LEU A 75 7.08 -1.09 -10.26
N PRO A 76 7.52 0.12 -9.89
CA PRO A 76 8.95 0.45 -9.82
C PRO A 76 9.73 -0.50 -8.89
N HIS A 77 9.10 -0.97 -7.81
CA HIS A 77 9.70 -1.91 -6.88
C HIS A 77 10.00 -3.27 -7.54
N THR A 78 9.08 -3.77 -8.35
CA THR A 78 9.31 -5.01 -9.12
C THR A 78 10.32 -4.82 -10.25
N LEU A 79 10.25 -3.69 -10.97
CA LEU A 79 11.21 -3.37 -12.04
C LEU A 79 12.64 -3.35 -11.52
N ALA A 80 12.87 -2.85 -10.30
CA ALA A 80 14.19 -2.77 -9.69
C ALA A 80 14.89 -4.13 -9.47
N HIS A 81 14.17 -5.26 -9.58
CA HIS A 81 14.71 -6.61 -9.48
C HIS A 81 15.22 -7.18 -10.81
N TYR A 82 14.89 -6.55 -11.94
CA TYR A 82 15.39 -6.95 -13.26
C TYR A 82 16.74 -6.30 -13.54
N GLU A 83 17.69 -7.10 -14.04
CA GLU A 83 19.07 -6.67 -14.28
C GLU A 83 19.16 -5.43 -15.19
N LEU A 84 18.28 -5.32 -16.19
CA LEU A 84 18.15 -4.15 -17.07
C LEU A 84 17.97 -2.83 -16.31
N PHE A 85 17.19 -2.85 -15.22
CA PHE A 85 16.88 -1.68 -14.41
C PHE A 85 17.80 -1.58 -13.18
N THR A 86 18.25 -2.70 -12.61
CA THR A 86 19.16 -2.73 -11.47
C THR A 86 20.51 -2.06 -11.77
N PHE A 87 21.03 -2.25 -12.99
CA PHE A 87 22.34 -1.70 -13.40
C PHE A 87 22.25 -0.35 -14.09
N ASN A 88 21.04 0.16 -14.37
CA ASN A 88 20.86 1.50 -14.90
C ASN A 88 21.01 2.53 -13.78
N TYR A 89 22.06 3.35 -13.85
CA TYR A 89 22.38 4.36 -12.84
C TYR A 89 21.21 5.32 -12.57
N THR A 90 20.62 5.89 -13.62
CA THR A 90 19.55 6.91 -13.51
C THR A 90 18.29 6.33 -12.87
N PHE A 91 17.86 5.15 -13.33
CA PHE A 91 16.69 4.50 -12.73
C PHE A 91 16.94 4.15 -11.26
N ARG A 92 18.13 3.62 -10.96
CA ARG A 92 18.51 3.20 -9.61
C ARG A 92 18.56 4.37 -8.63
N GLU A 93 19.17 5.49 -9.02
CA GLU A 93 19.22 6.70 -8.19
C GLU A 93 17.82 7.22 -7.87
N LEU A 94 16.97 7.37 -8.90
CA LEU A 94 15.58 7.80 -8.73
C LEU A 94 14.79 6.85 -7.84
N TYR A 95 14.82 5.55 -8.15
CA TYR A 95 14.07 4.55 -7.39
C TYR A 95 14.52 4.52 -5.93
N LEU A 96 15.83 4.49 -5.64
CA LEU A 96 16.32 4.45 -4.28
C LEU A 96 16.00 5.75 -3.52
N SER A 97 16.00 6.91 -4.18
CA SER A 97 15.64 8.18 -3.55
C SER A 97 14.17 8.22 -3.14
N TYR A 98 13.29 7.74 -4.01
CA TYR A 98 11.83 7.79 -3.80
C TYR A 98 11.23 6.51 -3.22
N LYS A 99 12.02 5.45 -2.99
CA LYS A 99 11.54 4.13 -2.54
C LYS A 99 10.59 4.21 -1.34
N THR A 100 10.96 5.00 -0.33
CA THR A 100 10.19 5.17 0.90
C THR A 100 8.84 5.84 0.63
N HIS A 101 8.81 6.83 -0.26
CA HIS A 101 7.58 7.52 -0.66
C HIS A 101 6.68 6.64 -1.52
N LEU A 102 7.24 5.86 -2.45
CA LEU A 102 6.50 4.87 -3.23
C LEU A 102 5.82 3.86 -2.32
N LEU A 103 6.56 3.33 -1.33
CA LEU A 103 6.02 2.40 -0.34
C LEU A 103 4.93 3.05 0.52
N ALA A 104 5.11 4.31 0.92
CA ALA A 104 4.08 5.04 1.67
C ALA A 104 2.78 5.19 0.86
N PHE A 105 2.86 5.50 -0.44
CA PHE A 105 1.69 5.55 -1.33
C PHE A 105 1.02 4.19 -1.47
N THR A 106 1.77 3.09 -1.58
CA THR A 106 1.18 1.74 -1.61
C THR A 106 0.48 1.40 -0.30
N ASN A 107 1.06 1.75 0.85
CA ASN A 107 0.44 1.50 2.15
C ASN A 107 -0.84 2.33 2.33
N TRP A 108 -0.84 3.60 1.93
CA TRP A 108 -2.05 4.43 1.92
C TRP A 108 -3.16 3.82 1.06
N ALA A 109 -2.85 3.42 -0.17
CA ALA A 109 -3.82 2.83 -1.08
C ALA A 109 -4.39 1.51 -0.54
N SER A 110 -3.53 0.67 0.05
CA SER A 110 -3.97 -0.57 0.71
C SER A 110 -4.87 -0.30 1.92
N ALA A 111 -4.56 0.73 2.71
CA ALA A 111 -5.37 1.13 3.86
C ALA A 111 -6.76 1.61 3.42
N ALA A 112 -6.81 2.47 2.40
CA ALA A 112 -8.06 2.93 1.82
C ALA A 112 -8.89 1.74 1.28
N ALA A 113 -8.27 0.82 0.55
CA ALA A 113 -8.95 -0.37 0.00
C ALA A 113 -9.57 -1.25 1.09
N VAL A 114 -8.86 -1.54 2.18
CA VAL A 114 -9.38 -2.35 3.29
C VAL A 114 -10.61 -1.71 3.93
N TRP A 115 -10.57 -0.40 4.20
CA TRP A 115 -11.72 0.31 4.73
C TRP A 115 -12.89 0.36 3.73
N LEU A 116 -12.62 0.56 2.44
CA LEU A 116 -13.66 0.51 1.40
C LEU A 116 -14.33 -0.87 1.35
N ILE A 117 -13.58 -1.97 1.45
CA ILE A 117 -14.11 -3.33 1.53
C ILE A 117 -15.02 -3.48 2.75
N LEU A 118 -14.59 -3.00 3.91
CA LEU A 118 -15.40 -2.99 5.14
C LEU A 118 -16.76 -2.28 4.90
N PHE A 119 -16.75 -1.09 4.32
CA PHE A 119 -17.98 -0.35 4.01
C PHE A 119 -18.87 -1.08 2.99
N ILE A 120 -18.28 -1.70 1.97
CA ILE A 120 -19.03 -2.54 1.02
C ILE A 120 -19.69 -3.73 1.75
N CYS A 121 -18.99 -4.39 2.67
CA CYS A 121 -19.55 -5.46 3.48
C CYS A 121 -20.72 -4.97 4.35
N PHE A 122 -20.59 -3.81 5.00
CA PHE A 122 -21.69 -3.22 5.78
C PHE A 122 -22.88 -2.84 4.92
N GLU A 123 -22.66 -2.20 3.77
CA GLU A 123 -23.75 -1.87 2.84
C GLU A 123 -24.52 -3.12 2.42
N ARG A 124 -23.81 -4.20 2.09
CA ARG A 124 -24.43 -5.48 1.73
C ARG A 124 -25.21 -6.09 2.89
N LEU A 125 -24.64 -6.08 4.10
CA LEU A 125 -25.30 -6.63 5.29
C LEU A 125 -26.58 -5.86 5.65
N ILE A 126 -26.55 -4.53 5.61
CA ILE A 126 -27.73 -3.68 5.85
C ILE A 126 -28.76 -3.89 4.73
N GLY A 127 -28.30 -3.98 3.47
CA GLY A 127 -29.11 -4.28 2.30
C GLY A 127 -29.92 -5.56 2.43
N VAL A 128 -29.28 -6.62 2.92
CA VAL A 128 -29.94 -7.91 3.14
C VAL A 128 -30.82 -7.84 4.38
N ARG A 129 -30.29 -7.45 5.54
CA ARG A 129 -30.98 -7.59 6.83
C ARG A 129 -32.12 -6.59 7.02
N TYR A 130 -31.98 -5.35 6.54
CA TYR A 130 -32.93 -4.26 6.77
C TYR A 130 -33.29 -3.52 5.47
N PRO A 131 -33.96 -4.18 4.51
CA PRO A 131 -34.30 -3.56 3.21
C PRO A 131 -35.19 -2.31 3.34
N PHE A 132 -36.05 -2.27 4.37
CA PHE A 132 -36.95 -1.15 4.62
C PHE A 132 -36.25 0.08 5.23
N LEU A 133 -35.13 -0.09 5.96
CA LEU A 133 -34.39 1.03 6.56
C LEU A 133 -33.73 1.89 5.48
N ILE A 134 -33.15 1.25 4.47
CA ILE A 134 -32.46 1.94 3.36
C ILE A 134 -33.44 2.82 2.59
N ARG A 135 -34.66 2.31 2.34
CA ARG A 135 -35.71 3.04 1.64
C ARG A 135 -36.31 4.18 2.47
N ARG A 136 -36.36 4.05 3.80
CA ARG A 136 -36.97 5.03 4.71
C ARG A 136 -36.05 6.19 5.10
N TYR A 137 -34.75 5.94 5.30
CA TYR A 137 -33.82 6.97 5.77
C TYR A 137 -33.03 7.68 4.67
N GLY A 138 -33.23 7.34 3.39
CA GLY A 138 -32.54 8.02 2.29
C GLY A 138 -31.00 7.94 2.39
N ILE A 139 -30.48 6.91 3.08
CA ILE A 139 -29.04 6.65 3.28
C ILE A 139 -28.31 6.47 1.93
N ASP A 140 -29.05 6.29 0.84
CA ASP A 140 -28.55 6.12 -0.52
C ASP A 140 -28.25 7.43 -1.28
N SER A 141 -28.16 8.57 -0.58
CA SER A 141 -27.75 9.83 -1.23
C SER A 141 -26.32 9.71 -1.75
N THR A 142 -26.14 9.98 -3.05
CA THR A 142 -24.81 10.00 -3.71
C THR A 142 -23.82 10.91 -2.98
N VAL A 143 -24.30 12.03 -2.41
CA VAL A 143 -23.47 12.98 -1.67
C VAL A 143 -22.92 12.36 -0.39
N SER A 144 -23.75 11.61 0.36
CA SER A 144 -23.31 10.95 1.60
C SER A 144 -22.26 9.88 1.31
N ARG A 145 -22.45 9.09 0.24
CA ARG A 145 -21.47 8.09 -0.20
C ARG A 145 -20.14 8.71 -0.62
N GLN A 146 -20.18 9.79 -1.40
CA GLN A 146 -18.97 10.51 -1.81
C GLN A 146 -18.24 11.14 -0.61
N ALA A 147 -18.98 11.75 0.32
CA ALA A 147 -18.42 12.28 1.55
C ALA A 147 -17.76 11.18 2.41
N LEU A 148 -18.39 10.01 2.51
CA LEU A 148 -17.81 8.84 3.19
C LEU A 148 -16.51 8.39 2.53
N ILE A 149 -16.49 8.26 1.20
CA ILE A 149 -15.27 7.87 0.46
C ILE A 149 -14.15 8.88 0.70
N LEU A 150 -14.45 10.18 0.55
CA LEU A 150 -13.48 11.25 0.80
C LEU A 150 -12.97 11.20 2.24
N PHE A 151 -13.85 11.03 3.21
CA PHE A 151 -13.47 10.89 4.61
C PHE A 151 -12.53 9.71 4.83
N VAL A 152 -12.84 8.54 4.27
CA VAL A 152 -12.00 7.34 4.38
C VAL A 152 -10.63 7.54 3.75
N VAL A 153 -10.58 8.10 2.55
CA VAL A 153 -9.32 8.36 1.83
C VAL A 153 -8.45 9.36 2.61
N MET A 154 -9.05 10.42 3.15
CA MET A 154 -8.34 11.41 3.96
C MET A 154 -7.87 10.85 5.29
N LEU A 155 -8.73 10.11 6.01
CA LEU A 155 -8.40 9.49 7.29
C LEU A 155 -7.26 8.48 7.14
N THR A 156 -7.35 7.60 6.15
CA THR A 156 -6.28 6.62 5.86
C THR A 156 -4.99 7.31 5.44
N GLY A 157 -5.07 8.36 4.64
CA GLY A 157 -3.91 9.17 4.24
C GLY A 157 -3.20 9.78 5.45
N PHE A 158 -3.97 10.38 6.36
CA PHE A 158 -3.46 10.92 7.61
C PHE A 158 -2.80 9.84 8.49
N LEU A 159 -3.44 8.68 8.64
CA LEU A 159 -2.88 7.57 9.41
C LEU A 159 -1.57 7.02 8.82
N THR A 160 -1.38 7.10 7.51
CA THR A 160 -0.17 6.57 6.84
C THR A 160 0.91 7.62 6.57
N ILE A 161 0.65 8.91 6.80
CA ILE A 161 1.58 9.99 6.43
C ILE A 161 2.95 9.86 7.11
N TYR A 162 2.99 9.30 8.33
CA TYR A 162 4.22 9.08 9.07
C TYR A 162 5.22 8.20 8.30
N MET A 163 4.75 7.34 7.40
CA MET A 163 5.59 6.46 6.61
C MET A 163 6.53 7.22 5.67
N HIS A 164 6.12 8.38 5.15
CA HIS A 164 6.98 9.22 4.30
C HIS A 164 8.26 9.65 5.01
N PHE A 165 8.21 9.75 6.35
CA PHE A 165 9.32 10.18 7.18
C PHE A 165 9.85 9.06 8.07
N SER A 166 9.37 7.81 7.93
CA SER A 166 9.71 6.72 8.86
C SER A 166 11.13 6.17 8.69
N TYR A 167 11.77 6.43 7.54
CA TYR A 167 13.10 5.95 7.20
C TYR A 167 14.00 7.11 6.79
N VAL A 168 15.27 7.02 7.19
CA VAL A 168 16.34 7.88 6.68
C VAL A 168 17.08 7.11 5.59
N THR A 169 17.18 7.73 4.42
CA THR A 169 17.91 7.17 3.28
C THR A 169 19.31 7.77 3.21
N VAL A 170 20.34 6.93 3.34
CA VAL A 170 21.73 7.34 3.18
C VAL A 170 22.27 6.78 1.87
N MET A 171 22.47 7.65 0.89
CA MET A 171 23.07 7.31 -0.40
C MET A 171 24.60 7.33 -0.30
N LYS A 172 25.26 6.34 -0.89
CA LYS A 172 26.71 6.32 -1.05
C LYS A 172 27.09 5.95 -2.49
N PRO A 173 27.91 6.75 -3.17
CA PRO A 173 28.49 6.37 -4.44
C PRO A 173 29.65 5.38 -4.23
N PHE A 174 29.81 4.49 -5.21
CA PHE A 174 30.83 3.47 -5.32
C PHE A 174 31.41 3.48 -6.73
N CYS A 175 32.59 2.88 -6.90
CA CYS A 175 33.24 2.71 -8.20
C CYS A 175 33.38 4.03 -8.99
N ASN A 176 34.01 5.04 -8.39
CA ASN A 176 34.19 6.38 -8.96
C ASN A 176 32.88 7.02 -9.48
N ASN A 177 31.81 6.93 -8.68
CA ASN A 177 30.45 7.42 -8.96
C ASN A 177 29.70 6.69 -10.08
N THR A 178 30.17 5.53 -10.54
CA THR A 178 29.42 4.74 -11.53
C THR A 178 28.36 3.83 -10.89
N GLN A 179 28.44 3.61 -9.58
CA GLN A 179 27.51 2.76 -8.84
C GLN A 179 26.96 3.53 -7.63
N ILE A 180 25.66 3.35 -7.31
CA ILE A 180 25.05 3.92 -6.12
C ILE A 180 24.45 2.81 -5.27
N TYR A 181 24.63 2.93 -3.95
CA TYR A 181 23.95 2.08 -2.99
C TYR A 181 23.28 2.93 -1.92
N ALA A 182 22.05 2.55 -1.55
CA ALA A 182 21.26 3.25 -0.54
C ALA A 182 21.04 2.37 0.68
N PHE A 183 21.22 2.96 1.86
CA PHE A 183 20.83 2.36 3.13
C PHE A 183 19.55 3.03 3.63
N HIS A 184 18.47 2.27 3.76
CA HIS A 184 17.23 2.74 4.37
C HIS A 184 17.19 2.28 5.81
N ILE A 185 17.40 3.22 6.73
CA ILE A 185 17.50 2.93 8.16
C ILE A 185 16.22 3.43 8.82
N PRO A 186 15.49 2.60 9.58
CA PRO A 186 14.32 3.06 10.29
C PRO A 186 14.72 4.08 11.35
N ILE A 187 13.94 5.15 11.51
CA ILE A 187 14.24 6.22 12.47
C ILE A 187 14.36 5.70 13.91
N GLY A 188 13.62 4.65 14.26
CA GLY A 188 13.68 3.99 15.56
C GLY A 188 14.89 3.06 15.77
N ALA A 189 15.83 2.94 14.82
CA ALA A 189 16.96 2.02 14.94
C ALA A 189 17.85 2.36 16.15
N THR A 190 18.18 1.33 16.93
CA THR A 190 19.08 1.41 18.10
C THR A 190 20.55 1.46 17.68
N VAL A 191 20.89 0.82 16.56
CA VAL A 191 22.26 0.77 16.01
C VAL A 191 22.31 1.56 14.71
N TRP A 192 23.20 2.55 14.66
CA TRP A 192 23.47 3.32 13.43
C TRP A 192 24.77 2.89 12.76
N PRO A 193 24.86 2.98 11.42
CA PRO A 193 26.07 2.61 10.70
C PRO A 193 27.31 3.35 11.22
N GLY A 194 28.38 2.59 11.48
CA GLY A 194 29.62 3.13 12.04
C GLY A 194 29.56 3.40 13.55
N ASN A 195 28.72 2.66 14.30
CA ASN A 195 28.56 2.76 15.75
C ASN A 195 28.28 4.20 16.24
N ARG A 196 27.52 4.95 15.43
CA ARG A 196 27.14 6.32 15.74
C ARG A 196 25.89 6.34 16.61
N THR A 197 25.69 7.43 17.34
CA THR A 197 24.41 7.70 17.98
C THR A 197 23.38 8.08 16.93
N ASN A 198 22.14 7.67 17.14
CA ASN A 198 21.05 8.00 16.24
C ASN A 198 20.81 9.54 16.26
N PRO A 199 20.87 10.22 15.09
CA PRO A 199 20.71 11.67 14.99
C PRO A 199 19.25 12.14 15.07
N SER A 200 18.28 11.25 14.92
CA SER A 200 16.86 11.62 14.92
C SER A 200 16.39 12.01 16.31
N PRO A 201 15.54 13.04 16.47
CA PRO A 201 15.09 13.45 17.79
C PRO A 201 14.22 12.38 18.46
N TYR A 202 14.28 12.29 19.80
CA TYR A 202 13.60 11.25 20.58
C TYR A 202 12.09 11.22 20.33
N TRP A 203 11.44 12.39 20.34
CA TRP A 203 9.99 12.53 20.13
C TRP A 203 9.53 11.94 18.78
N LEU A 204 10.33 12.08 17.72
CA LEU A 204 10.01 11.57 16.39
C LEU A 204 10.09 10.05 16.34
N ARG A 205 11.06 9.45 17.05
CA ARG A 205 11.18 7.99 17.15
C ARG A 205 9.99 7.39 17.86
N GLU A 206 9.61 7.98 18.99
CA GLU A 206 8.47 7.53 19.77
C GLU A 206 7.16 7.66 18.97
N LEU A 207 6.98 8.78 18.29
CA LEU A 207 5.83 9.01 17.40
C LEU A 207 5.73 7.96 16.30
N ILE A 208 6.84 7.62 15.61
CA ILE A 208 6.84 6.61 14.54
C ILE A 208 6.56 5.21 15.09
N LEU A 209 7.12 4.87 16.26
CA LEU A 209 6.89 3.57 16.89
C LEU A 209 5.40 3.39 17.26
N TRP A 210 4.79 4.39 17.89
CA TRP A 210 3.37 4.36 18.23
C TRP A 210 2.49 4.35 16.98
N ASN A 211 2.77 5.19 15.99
CA ASN A 211 2.00 5.23 14.75
C ASN A 211 2.09 3.90 13.98
N THR A 212 3.24 3.21 14.00
CA THR A 212 3.38 1.89 13.37
C THR A 212 2.46 0.86 14.00
N ARG A 213 2.42 0.81 15.34
CA ARG A 213 1.51 -0.10 16.08
C ARG A 213 0.05 0.24 15.85
N ILE A 214 -0.29 1.53 15.87
CA ILE A 214 -1.66 2.02 15.63
C ILE A 214 -2.09 1.67 14.21
N HIS A 215 -1.23 1.87 13.22
CA HIS A 215 -1.49 1.53 11.82
C HIS A 215 -1.76 0.03 11.66
N GLU A 216 -0.88 -0.84 12.16
CA GLU A 216 -1.07 -2.29 12.11
C GLU A 216 -2.41 -2.71 12.75
N LEU A 217 -2.75 -2.16 13.91
CA LEU A 217 -3.98 -2.48 14.62
C LEU A 217 -5.24 -1.98 13.87
N LEU A 218 -5.30 -0.69 13.54
CA LEU A 218 -6.50 -0.03 13.01
C LEU A 218 -6.73 -0.27 11.52
N VAL A 219 -5.67 -0.48 10.74
CA VAL A 219 -5.78 -0.65 9.29
C VAL A 219 -5.80 -2.11 8.90
N VAL A 220 -5.08 -2.98 9.62
CA VAL A 220 -4.97 -4.40 9.26
C VAL A 220 -5.85 -5.26 10.15
N PHE A 221 -5.58 -5.31 11.46
CA PHE A 221 -6.23 -6.31 12.33
C PHE A 221 -7.72 -6.05 12.57
N ILE A 222 -8.11 -4.84 12.97
CA ILE A 222 -9.50 -4.54 13.30
C ILE A 222 -10.42 -4.69 12.07
N PRO A 223 -10.13 -4.09 10.91
CA PRO A 223 -11.00 -4.22 9.74
C PRO A 223 -11.13 -5.67 9.26
N THR A 224 -10.04 -6.45 9.26
CA THR A 224 -10.10 -7.85 8.82
C THR A 224 -10.99 -8.70 9.71
N ILE A 225 -10.90 -8.56 11.05
CA ILE A 225 -11.79 -9.24 11.98
C ILE A 225 -13.25 -8.85 11.72
N ILE A 226 -13.54 -7.56 11.55
CA ILE A 226 -14.91 -7.09 11.31
C ILE A 226 -15.44 -7.60 9.97
N ILE A 227 -14.62 -7.62 8.92
CA ILE A 227 -15.00 -8.17 7.60
C ILE A 227 -15.37 -9.65 7.72
N ILE A 228 -14.58 -10.44 8.45
CA ILE A 228 -14.86 -11.86 8.68
C ILE A 228 -16.21 -12.04 9.38
N ILE A 229 -16.45 -11.29 10.46
CA ILE A 229 -17.72 -11.35 11.21
C ILE A 229 -18.89 -10.90 10.33
N ALA A 230 -18.76 -9.80 9.60
CA ALA A 230 -19.81 -9.26 8.74
C ALA A 230 -20.19 -10.23 7.62
N ASN A 231 -19.20 -10.85 6.97
CA ASN A 231 -19.43 -11.85 5.93
C ASN A 231 -20.04 -13.14 6.49
N ALA A 232 -19.63 -13.59 7.69
CA ALA A 232 -20.25 -14.74 8.35
C ALA A 232 -21.74 -14.48 8.65
N LEU A 233 -22.07 -13.30 9.21
CA LEU A 233 -23.45 -12.88 9.46
C LEU A 233 -24.27 -12.78 8.17
N LEU A 234 -23.67 -12.28 7.09
CA LEU A 234 -24.31 -12.24 5.77
C LEU A 234 -24.71 -13.65 5.29
N ILE A 235 -23.79 -14.62 5.37
CA ILE A 235 -24.06 -16.00 4.95
C ILE A 235 -25.18 -16.63 5.79
N ILE A 236 -25.15 -16.45 7.11
CA ILE A 236 -26.18 -16.97 8.03
C ILE A 236 -27.55 -16.39 7.69
N THR A 237 -27.63 -15.06 7.51
CA THR A 237 -28.89 -14.38 7.19
C THR A 237 -29.45 -14.76 5.83
N LEU A 238 -28.59 -14.98 4.82
CA LEU A 238 -29.01 -15.49 3.51
C LEU A 238 -29.60 -16.90 3.64
N LYS A 239 -28.91 -17.80 4.36
CA LYS A 239 -29.38 -19.18 4.57
C LYS A 239 -30.70 -19.25 5.32
N ALA A 240 -30.93 -18.34 6.28
CA ALA A 240 -32.18 -18.26 7.03
C ALA A 240 -33.37 -17.79 6.18
N ARG A 241 -33.13 -17.03 5.09
CA ARG A 241 -34.19 -16.59 4.16
C ARG A 241 -34.49 -17.56 3.04
N THR A 242 -33.59 -18.52 2.78
CA THR A 242 -33.79 -19.54 1.73
C THR A 242 -34.57 -20.76 2.21
N LYS A 243 -34.75 -20.89 3.53
CA LYS A 243 -35.64 -21.87 4.17
C LYS A 243 -37.01 -21.25 4.37
#